data_AF-A0AAV5U6Q4-F1
#
_entry.id   AF-A0AAV5U6Q4-F1
#
_cell.length_a   1.000
_cell.length_b   1.000
_cell.length_c   1.000
_cell.angle_alpha   90.00
_cell.angle_beta   90.00
_cell.angle_gamma   90.00
#
_symmetry.space_group_name_H-M   'P 1'
#
loop_
_entity.id
_entity.type
_entity.pdbx_description
1 polymer ?
#
loop_
_entity_poly.entity_id
_entity_poly.type
_entity_poly.pdbx_seq_one_letter_code
_entity_poly.pdbx_strand_id
1 'polypeptide(L)'
;HWRMMRRIMIDAHDDSDLSFPSRQLSRPSRNDDAEQTASAVRSSNSANDAECELFISELTQENDESASRAPRFSRACRVCFTETPLRRAVFSACGHTLCRTCAEKLRVIATDEQRKLFCPLCRKEGGFVPLFEDRVEDDSEGVHS
;
A
#
# COMPACT_ATOMS: atom_id res chain seq x y z
N HIS A 1 -10.21 -22.35 19.37
CA HIS A 1 -9.87 -21.05 20.01
C HIS A 1 -9.56 -20.03 18.92
N TRP A 2 -10.56 -19.26 18.48
CA TRP A 2 -10.39 -18.12 17.57
C TRP A 2 -10.89 -16.88 18.31
N ARG A 3 -9.99 -15.92 18.57
CA ARG A 3 -10.30 -14.68 19.28
C ARG A 3 -11.12 -13.75 18.39
N MET A 4 -12.11 -13.13 19.03
CA MET A 4 -13.09 -12.18 18.49
C MET A 4 -12.46 -11.05 17.67
N MET A 5 -12.94 -10.87 16.43
CA MET A 5 -12.86 -9.59 15.72
C MET A 5 -13.99 -8.67 16.21
N ARG A 6 -13.65 -7.50 16.76
CA ARG A 6 -14.63 -6.46 17.07
C ARG A 6 -15.07 -5.80 15.76
N ARG A 7 -16.37 -5.79 15.54
CA ARG A 7 -17.05 -5.12 14.42
C ARG A 7 -17.38 -3.71 14.88
N ILE A 8 -16.70 -2.71 14.33
CA ILE A 8 -17.07 -1.30 14.51
C ILE A 8 -18.21 -1.03 13.53
N MET A 9 -19.43 -0.82 14.05
CA MET A 9 -20.55 -0.29 13.29
C MET A 9 -20.41 1.23 13.26
N ILE A 10 -20.40 1.82 12.07
CA ILE A 10 -20.53 3.26 11.85
C ILE A 10 -21.99 3.47 11.46
N ASP A 11 -22.76 4.07 12.37
CA ASP A 11 -24.15 4.46 12.10
C ASP A 11 -24.15 5.70 11.20
N ALA A 12 -24.84 5.60 10.07
CA ALA A 12 -25.11 6.72 9.18
C ALA A 12 -26.25 7.55 9.78
N HIS A 13 -25.94 8.78 10.19
CA HIS A 13 -26.95 9.76 10.59
C HIS A 13 -27.37 10.62 9.38
N ASP A 14 -28.68 10.79 9.28
CA ASP A 14 -29.49 11.41 8.24
C ASP A 14 -29.33 12.95 8.23
N ASP A 15 -28.91 13.50 7.08
CA ASP A 15 -28.65 14.93 6.83
C ASP A 15 -29.94 15.67 6.43
N SER A 16 -30.90 15.80 7.35
CA SER A 16 -32.10 16.60 7.11
C SER A 16 -32.49 17.43 8.33
N ASP A 17 -31.82 18.56 8.54
CA ASP A 17 -32.42 19.81 9.06
C ASP A 17 -31.37 20.92 9.21
N LEU A 18 -31.06 21.62 8.12
CA LEU A 18 -30.31 22.88 8.18
C LEU A 18 -31.28 24.07 8.14
N SER A 19 -31.91 24.34 9.29
CA SER A 19 -32.43 25.67 9.59
C SER A 19 -31.50 26.36 10.58
N PHE A 20 -30.72 27.32 10.10
CA PHE A 20 -29.77 28.09 10.92
C PHE A 20 -30.50 29.29 11.55
N PRO A 21 -30.71 29.35 12.89
CA PRO A 21 -31.09 30.59 13.52
C PRO A 21 -29.89 31.53 13.58
N SER A 22 -30.04 32.72 13.00
CA SER A 22 -29.06 33.81 13.07
C SER A 22 -28.79 34.22 14.52
N ARG A 23 -27.78 33.61 15.14
CA ARG A 23 -27.21 34.09 16.40
C ARG A 23 -26.33 35.29 16.10
N GLN A 24 -26.80 36.48 16.44
CA GLN A 24 -25.97 37.68 16.49
C GLN A 24 -24.79 37.43 17.44
N LEU A 25 -23.58 37.33 16.88
CA LEU A 25 -22.35 37.28 17.64
C LEU A 25 -22.04 38.68 18.17
N SER A 26 -22.35 38.92 19.44
CA SER A 26 -21.77 40.01 20.20
C SER A 26 -20.25 39.88 20.16
N ARG A 27 -19.53 40.92 19.73
CA ARG A 27 -18.05 40.95 19.76
C ARG A 27 -17.60 40.72 21.21
N PRO A 28 -16.74 39.72 21.48
CA PRO A 28 -16.16 39.58 22.81
C PRO A 28 -15.33 40.83 23.10
N SER A 29 -15.52 41.41 24.28
CA SER A 29 -14.59 42.39 24.84
C SER A 29 -13.19 41.79 24.82
N ARG A 30 -12.21 42.60 24.40
CA ARG A 30 -10.78 42.25 24.47
C ARG A 30 -10.45 41.97 25.94
N ASN A 31 -10.35 40.69 26.29
CA ASN A 31 -9.80 40.25 27.56
C ASN A 31 -8.33 39.88 27.31
N ASP A 32 -7.44 40.44 28.12
CA ASP A 32 -5.98 40.23 28.09
C ASP A 32 -5.56 38.80 28.54
N ASP A 33 -6.50 37.86 28.61
CA ASP A 33 -6.29 36.44 28.97
C ASP A 33 -6.04 35.54 27.73
N ALA A 34 -6.06 36.11 26.53
CA ALA A 34 -5.83 35.39 25.26
C ALA A 34 -4.38 34.85 25.15
N GLU A 35 -3.43 35.47 25.82
CA GLU A 35 -2.01 35.10 25.73
C GLU A 35 -1.69 33.88 26.61
N GLN A 36 -2.31 33.78 27.79
CA GLN A 36 -2.13 32.65 28.70
C GLN A 36 -2.80 31.37 28.18
N THR A 37 -3.96 31.51 27.53
CA THR A 37 -4.69 30.38 26.92
C THR A 37 -4.00 29.86 25.66
N ALA A 38 -3.47 30.72 24.79
CA ALA A 38 -2.71 30.30 23.62
C ALA A 38 -1.40 29.57 23.97
N SER A 39 -0.72 29.99 25.05
CA SER A 39 0.51 29.35 25.54
C SER A 39 0.25 27.96 26.13
N ALA A 40 -0.82 27.83 26.94
CA ALA A 40 -1.24 26.55 27.50
C ALA A 40 -1.68 25.55 26.41
N VAL A 41 -2.43 26.00 25.39
CA VAL A 41 -2.86 25.15 24.27
C VAL A 41 -1.68 24.70 23.41
N ARG A 42 -0.68 25.57 23.15
CA ARG A 42 0.57 25.16 22.45
C ARG A 42 1.36 24.14 23.24
N SER A 43 1.44 24.31 24.57
CA SER A 43 2.13 23.38 25.46
C SER A 43 1.45 22.01 25.49
N SER A 44 0.11 21.98 25.59
CA SER A 44 -0.68 20.76 25.52
C SER A 44 -0.56 20.05 24.17
N ASN A 45 -0.56 20.78 23.07
CA ASN A 45 -0.35 20.20 21.74
C ASN A 45 1.06 19.62 21.60
N SER A 46 2.10 20.32 22.04
CA SER A 46 3.48 19.83 21.95
C SER A 46 3.75 18.55 22.77
N ALA A 47 3.04 18.36 23.89
CA ALA A 47 3.13 17.14 24.67
C ALA A 47 2.43 15.96 23.98
N ASN A 48 1.28 16.22 23.35
CA ASN A 48 0.58 15.24 22.54
C ASN A 48 1.36 14.90 21.25
N ASP A 49 2.07 15.88 20.68
CA ASP A 49 2.90 15.71 19.48
C ASP A 49 4.07 14.76 19.76
N ALA A 50 4.74 14.91 20.91
CA ALA A 50 5.81 14.00 21.32
C ALA A 50 5.32 12.56 21.55
N GLU A 51 4.12 12.39 22.13
CA GLU A 51 3.52 11.06 22.32
C GLU A 51 3.12 10.41 20.98
N CYS A 52 2.59 11.21 20.04
CA CYS A 52 2.29 10.77 18.69
C CYS A 52 3.56 10.37 17.92
N GLU A 53 4.65 11.13 18.06
CA GLU A 53 5.94 10.82 17.45
C GLU A 53 6.51 9.48 17.95
N LEU A 54 6.42 9.21 19.25
CA LEU A 54 6.82 7.93 19.83
C LEU A 54 6.01 6.77 19.26
N PHE A 55 4.69 6.95 19.13
CA PHE A 55 3.81 5.93 18.57
C PHE A 55 4.05 5.68 17.07
N ILE A 56 4.27 6.74 16.29
CA ILE A 56 4.63 6.62 14.86
C ILE A 56 5.98 5.89 14.71
N SER A 57 6.94 6.20 15.56
CA SER A 57 8.26 5.55 15.57
C SER A 57 8.14 4.04 15.82
N GLU A 58 7.37 3.64 16.83
CA GLU A 58 7.13 2.23 17.15
C GLU A 58 6.49 1.48 15.98
N LEU A 59 5.41 2.02 15.40
CA LEU A 59 4.75 1.41 14.24
C LEU A 59 5.66 1.34 13.00
N THR A 60 6.53 2.33 12.81
CA THR A 60 7.48 2.33 11.70
C THR A 60 8.52 1.23 11.90
N GLN A 61 9.04 1.07 13.12
CA GLN A 61 9.97 -0.01 13.45
C GLN A 61 9.34 -1.39 13.23
N GLU A 62 8.10 -1.61 13.69
CA GLU A 62 7.40 -2.88 13.46
C GLU A 62 7.19 -3.20 11.97
N ASN A 63 6.90 -2.18 11.17
CA ASN A 63 6.78 -2.32 9.72
C ASN A 63 8.12 -2.68 9.08
N ASP A 64 9.21 -2.05 9.50
CA ASP A 64 10.56 -2.34 8.99
C ASP A 64 11.01 -3.75 9.35
N GLU A 65 10.75 -4.19 10.59
CA GLU A 65 11.00 -5.56 11.02
C GLU A 65 10.19 -6.55 10.17
N SER A 66 8.92 -6.24 9.92
CA SER A 66 8.05 -7.08 9.09
C SER A 66 8.52 -7.13 7.62
N ALA A 67 8.94 -6.00 7.07
CA ALA A 67 9.50 -5.91 5.73
C ALA A 67 10.83 -6.67 5.61
N SER A 68 11.68 -6.62 6.65
CA SER A 68 12.95 -7.34 6.68
C SER A 68 12.77 -8.87 6.69
N ARG A 69 11.67 -9.35 7.30
CA ARG A 69 11.29 -10.77 7.37
C ARG A 69 10.51 -11.23 6.12
N ALA A 70 10.15 -10.32 5.21
CA ALA A 70 9.42 -10.68 4.01
C ALA A 70 10.27 -11.63 3.15
N PRO A 71 9.69 -12.74 2.65
CA PRO A 71 10.42 -13.66 1.78
C PRO A 71 10.88 -12.91 0.52
N ARG A 72 12.20 -12.85 0.32
CA ARG A 72 12.78 -12.30 -0.91
C ARG A 72 12.54 -13.28 -2.06
N PHE A 73 11.52 -13.01 -2.86
CA PHE A 73 11.24 -13.80 -4.04
C PHE A 73 12.25 -13.46 -5.14
N SER A 74 12.98 -14.48 -5.61
CA SER A 74 13.84 -14.32 -6.78
C SER A 74 13.00 -13.88 -7.99
N ARG A 75 13.49 -12.89 -8.72
CA ARG A 75 12.89 -12.45 -10.00
C ARG A 75 13.20 -13.41 -11.15
N ALA A 76 14.04 -14.42 -10.91
CA ALA A 76 14.51 -15.32 -11.94
C ALA A 76 13.36 -16.13 -12.55
N CYS A 77 13.33 -16.17 -13.88
CA CYS A 77 12.40 -17.02 -14.58
C CYS A 77 12.78 -18.49 -14.39
N ARG A 78 11.86 -19.30 -13.86
CA ARG A 78 12.11 -20.73 -13.59
C ARG A 78 12.11 -21.62 -14.84
N VAL A 79 11.82 -21.07 -16.03
CA VAL A 79 11.82 -21.81 -17.30
C VAL A 79 13.10 -21.57 -18.10
N CYS A 80 13.49 -20.31 -18.29
CA CYS A 80 14.68 -19.95 -19.06
C CYS A 80 15.87 -19.55 -18.18
N PHE A 81 15.71 -19.54 -16.85
CA PHE A 81 16.72 -19.19 -15.86
C PHE A 81 17.32 -17.78 -15.97
N THR A 82 16.73 -16.89 -16.78
CA THR A 82 17.08 -15.46 -16.79
C THR A 82 16.82 -14.87 -15.41
N GLU A 83 17.87 -14.32 -14.79
CA GLU A 83 17.84 -13.83 -13.40
C GLU A 83 16.91 -12.62 -13.20
N THR A 84 16.92 -11.69 -14.17
CA THR A 84 16.20 -10.40 -14.09
C THR A 84 15.47 -10.07 -15.40
N PRO A 85 14.42 -10.82 -15.77
CA PRO A 85 13.67 -10.55 -17.00
C PRO A 85 12.96 -9.20 -16.93
N LEU A 86 13.14 -8.35 -17.95
CA LEU A 86 12.56 -7.00 -18.04
C LEU A 86 11.03 -6.98 -18.09
N ARG A 87 10.43 -8.01 -18.69
CA ARG A 87 8.98 -8.16 -18.82
C ARG A 87 8.58 -9.51 -18.25
N ARG A 88 7.58 -9.53 -17.38
CA ARG A 88 7.07 -10.74 -16.74
C ARG A 88 5.59 -10.93 -17.02
N ALA A 89 5.11 -12.14 -16.78
CA ALA A 89 3.71 -12.50 -16.89
C ALA A 89 3.33 -13.46 -15.76
N VAL A 90 2.11 -13.33 -15.26
CA VAL A 90 1.58 -14.14 -14.16
C VAL A 90 0.45 -15.03 -14.65
N PHE A 91 0.48 -16.31 -14.27
CA PHE A 91 -0.63 -17.22 -14.50
C PHE A 91 -1.76 -16.92 -13.52
N SER A 92 -2.89 -16.39 -14.02
CA SER A 92 -3.97 -15.86 -13.18
C SER A 92 -4.61 -16.91 -12.26
N ALA A 93 -4.62 -18.18 -12.67
CA ALA A 93 -5.19 -19.26 -11.88
C ALA A 93 -4.37 -19.67 -10.64
N CYS A 94 -3.06 -19.35 -10.60
CA CYS A 94 -2.17 -19.84 -9.55
C CYS A 94 -1.14 -18.84 -9.02
N GLY A 95 -1.00 -17.66 -9.62
CA GLY A 95 -0.07 -16.63 -9.17
C GLY A 95 1.41 -16.88 -9.53
N HIS A 96 1.75 -18.00 -10.17
CA HIS A 96 3.11 -18.26 -10.62
C HIS A 96 3.54 -17.32 -11.75
N THR A 97 4.73 -16.76 -11.64
CA THR A 97 5.28 -15.76 -12.57
C THR A 97 6.39 -16.35 -13.43
N LEU A 98 6.40 -15.98 -14.72
CA LEU A 98 7.47 -16.29 -15.67
C LEU A 98 7.92 -15.02 -16.41
N CYS A 99 9.00 -15.15 -17.17
CA CYS A 99 9.35 -14.18 -18.20
C CYS A 99 8.24 -14.09 -19.27
N ARG A 100 7.97 -12.90 -19.80
CA ARG A 100 6.90 -12.70 -20.81
C ARG A 100 7.12 -13.54 -22.06
N THR A 101 8.35 -13.63 -22.55
CA THR A 101 8.69 -14.43 -23.74
C THR A 101 8.44 -15.93 -23.50
N CYS A 102 8.68 -16.42 -22.28
CA CYS A 102 8.40 -17.79 -21.87
C CYS A 102 6.90 -18.08 -21.88
N ALA A 103 6.10 -17.17 -21.31
CA ALA A 103 4.65 -17.29 -21.28
C ALA A 103 4.04 -17.27 -22.70
N GLU A 104 4.51 -16.37 -23.56
CA GLU A 104 4.06 -16.28 -24.95
C GLU A 104 4.42 -17.54 -25.76
N LYS A 105 5.64 -18.08 -25.59
CA LYS A 105 6.03 -19.36 -26.19
C LYS A 105 5.08 -20.49 -25.78
N LEU A 106 4.76 -20.60 -24.49
CA LEU A 106 3.82 -21.61 -24.01
C LEU A 106 2.43 -21.46 -24.65
N ARG A 107 1.96 -20.22 -24.84
CA ARG A 107 0.70 -19.96 -25.56
C ARG A 107 0.77 -20.39 -27.01
N VAL A 108 1.83 -20.03 -27.74
CA VAL A 108 2.00 -20.44 -29.14
C VAL A 108 1.97 -21.96 -29.27
N ILE A 109 2.74 -22.67 -28.44
CA ILE A 109 2.77 -24.13 -28.48
C ILE A 109 1.39 -24.72 -28.13
N ALA A 110 0.70 -24.16 -27.12
CA ALA A 110 -0.63 -24.63 -26.76
C ALA A 110 -1.66 -24.42 -27.89
N THR A 111 -1.58 -23.30 -28.61
CA THR A 111 -2.44 -23.01 -29.76
C THR A 111 -2.13 -23.93 -30.94
N ASP A 112 -0.85 -24.18 -31.24
CA ASP A 112 -0.43 -25.07 -32.32
C ASP A 112 -0.89 -26.52 -32.10
N GLU A 113 -0.74 -27.00 -30.86
CA GLU A 113 -1.19 -28.34 -30.44
C GLU A 113 -2.69 -28.41 -30.10
N GLN A 114 -3.45 -27.32 -30.30
CA GLN A 114 -4.88 -27.22 -29.97
C GLN A 114 -5.22 -27.65 -28.53
N ARG A 115 -4.31 -27.38 -27.58
CA ARG A 115 -4.47 -27.71 -26.16
C ARG A 115 -4.70 -26.49 -25.30
N LYS A 116 -5.19 -26.75 -24.10
CA LYS A 116 -5.29 -25.76 -23.02
C LYS A 116 -3.91 -25.33 -22.54
N LEU A 117 -3.84 -24.10 -22.04
CA LEU A 117 -2.62 -23.56 -21.46
C LEU A 117 -2.51 -23.97 -19.98
N PHE A 118 -1.33 -24.41 -19.58
CA PHE A 118 -1.03 -24.84 -18.21
C PHE A 118 0.18 -24.10 -17.67
N CYS A 119 0.16 -23.79 -16.37
CA CYS A 119 1.32 -23.26 -15.67
C CYS A 119 2.43 -24.33 -15.60
N PRO A 120 3.68 -24.04 -16.01
CA PRO A 120 4.75 -25.04 -15.98
C PRO A 120 5.23 -25.38 -14.56
N LEU A 121 4.89 -24.58 -13.55
CA LEU A 121 5.34 -24.79 -12.16
C LEU A 121 4.39 -25.68 -11.36
N CYS A 122 3.08 -25.48 -11.49
CA CYS A 122 2.07 -26.23 -10.73
C CYS A 122 1.04 -26.96 -11.59
N ARG A 123 1.16 -26.89 -12.93
CA ARG A 123 0.29 -27.53 -13.92
C ARG A 123 -1.19 -27.17 -13.82
N LYS A 124 -1.54 -26.08 -13.13
CA LYS A 124 -2.90 -25.58 -13.11
C LYS A 124 -3.25 -24.99 -14.48
N GLU A 125 -4.42 -25.37 -15.01
CA GLU A 125 -4.98 -24.82 -16.24
C GLU A 125 -5.30 -23.33 -16.05
N GLY A 126 -4.95 -22.51 -17.04
CA GLY A 126 -5.31 -21.10 -17.04
C GLY A 126 -4.48 -20.24 -17.99
N GLY A 127 -4.98 -19.04 -18.26
CA GLY A 127 -4.27 -18.01 -19.00
C GLY A 127 -3.18 -17.32 -18.18
N PHE A 128 -2.50 -16.38 -18.82
CA PHE A 128 -1.59 -15.45 -18.15
C PHE A 128 -1.94 -14.00 -18.48
N VAL A 129 -1.54 -13.10 -17.58
CA VAL A 129 -1.65 -11.65 -17.75
C VAL A 129 -0.23 -11.05 -17.67
N PRO A 130 0.15 -10.14 -18.60
CA PRO A 130 1.42 -9.43 -18.50
C PRO A 130 1.48 -8.57 -17.23
N LEU A 131 2.64 -8.54 -16.57
CA LEU A 131 2.93 -7.60 -15.49
C LEU A 131 3.57 -6.34 -16.07
N PHE A 132 3.06 -5.19 -15.65
CA PHE A 132 3.63 -3.88 -15.96
C PHE A 132 4.54 -3.48 -14.80
N GLU A 133 5.79 -3.17 -15.12
CA GLU A 133 6.83 -2.82 -14.16
C GLU A 133 7.54 -1.59 -14.70
N ASP A 134 7.58 -0.55 -13.88
CA ASP A 134 8.33 0.66 -14.15
C ASP A 134 9.70 0.57 -13.48
N ARG A 135 10.73 1.10 -14.16
CA ARG A 135 12.04 1.26 -13.55
C ARG A 135 11.99 2.55 -12.76
N VAL A 136 12.32 2.49 -11.48
CA VAL A 136 12.59 3.69 -10.70
C VAL A 136 13.98 4.17 -11.13
N GLU A 137 14.08 5.37 -11.65
CA GLU A 137 15.35 6.05 -11.89
C GLU A 137 15.85 6.51 -10.51
N ASP A 138 17.06 6.10 -10.11
CA ASP A 138 17.68 6.62 -8.90
C ASP A 138 18.14 8.05 -9.19
N ASP A 139 17.42 9.06 -8.65
CA ASP A 139 17.80 10.49 -8.67
C ASP A 139 19.05 10.76 -7.82
N SER A 140 20.12 9.99 -8.04
CA SER A 140 21.45 10.23 -7.49
C SER A 140 22.20 11.22 -8.37
N GLU A 141 21.65 12.42 -8.54
CA GLU A 141 22.47 13.57 -8.93
C GLU A 141 23.37 13.91 -7.74
N GLY A 142 24.58 13.35 -7.78
CA GLY A 142 25.66 13.76 -6.92
C GLY A 142 25.86 15.27 -7.04
N VAL A 143 25.63 15.97 -5.93
CA VAL A 143 26.22 17.28 -5.67
C VAL A 143 27.74 17.10 -5.71
N HIS A 144 28.33 17.25 -6.89
CA HIS A 144 29.76 17.51 -7.01
C HIS A 144 29.97 18.99 -6.66
N SER A 145 30.69 19.17 -5.56
CA SER A 145 31.10 20.45 -4.97
C SER A 145 31.94 21.31 -5.91
#